data_AF-A0A9P4SHV4-F1
#
_entry.id   AF-A0A9P4SHV4-F1
#
_cell.length_a   1.000
_cell.length_b   1.000
_cell.length_c   1.000
_cell.angle_alpha   90.00
_cell.angle_beta   90.00
_cell.angle_gamma   90.00
#
_symmetry.space_group_name_H-M   'P 1'
#
loop_
_entity.id
_entity.type
_entity.pdbx_description
1 polymer ?
#
loop_
_entity_poly.entity_id
_entity_poly.type
_entity_poly.pdbx_seq_one_letter_code
_entity_poly.pdbx_strand_id
1 'polypeptide(L)'
;MKLIYLSDVLNRYRDVNDVNQTVHVMKYIFPRQFGLHNVFTSTVDFKESAHIFKDYTLREQEIAVLQQRRDIKRAEKEKTDMCQQKIPKRLRGMTVELVTKLRKLHQRCSYAAILQYYCPISVSSTRSANDIPLSFKALDKSRLASHALPKEVGNSTGNVATQYVNVEEPKYTELACSVSEVSAFCRAVLLNIVPHGFWGDTETYRQNEAIISKYIDMFIRARKSESLSIHEIIQNFKVRSSIHKRFIKLTLVDYRPVLVAMSTH
;
A
#
# COMPACT_ATOMS: atom_id res chain seq x y z
N MET A 1 4.75 12.18 -6.98
CA MET A 1 4.72 11.59 -5.62
C MET A 1 3.45 11.89 -4.81
N LYS A 2 2.84 13.10 -4.88
CA LYS A 2 1.56 13.41 -4.19
C LYS A 2 0.37 12.49 -4.56
N LEU A 3 0.37 11.91 -5.77
CA LEU A 3 -0.72 11.04 -6.25
C LEU A 3 -0.72 9.63 -5.61
N ILE A 4 0.43 9.10 -5.16
CA ILE A 4 0.51 7.77 -4.52
C ILE A 4 0.05 7.83 -3.06
N TYR A 5 0.21 8.98 -2.39
CA TYR A 5 -0.23 9.15 -1.00
C TYR A 5 -1.75 9.18 -0.83
N LEU A 6 -2.53 9.45 -1.90
CA LEU A 6 -4.00 9.55 -1.85
C LEU A 6 -4.72 8.25 -2.25
N SER A 7 -4.02 7.30 -2.88
CA SER A 7 -4.61 6.02 -3.29
C SER A 7 -4.76 5.03 -2.13
N ASP A 8 -3.90 5.15 -1.11
CA ASP A 8 -3.94 4.27 0.06
C ASP A 8 -5.04 4.68 1.06
N VAL A 9 -5.92 3.72 1.38
CA VAL A 9 -6.99 3.87 2.36
C VAL A 9 -6.46 4.29 3.74
N LEU A 10 -5.27 3.83 4.15
CA LEU A 10 -4.68 4.16 5.45
C LEU A 10 -4.27 5.64 5.54
N ASN A 11 -3.94 6.28 4.42
CA ASN A 11 -3.59 7.69 4.37
C ASN A 11 -4.81 8.62 4.23
N ARG A 12 -5.92 8.12 3.66
CA ARG A 12 -7.19 8.85 3.58
C ARG A 12 -7.89 8.95 4.93
N TYR A 13 -7.82 7.89 5.73
CA TYR A 13 -8.47 7.79 7.04
C TYR A 13 -7.44 7.87 8.16
N ARG A 14 -7.02 9.09 8.51
CA ARG A 14 -5.90 9.35 9.45
C ARG A 14 -6.30 9.34 10.93
N ASP A 15 -7.57 9.55 11.25
CA ASP A 15 -7.99 9.61 12.65
C ASP A 15 -8.12 8.19 13.21
N VAL A 16 -7.07 7.76 13.90
CA VAL A 16 -6.97 6.42 14.51
C VAL A 16 -7.91 6.22 15.69
N ASN A 17 -8.48 7.28 16.26
CA ASN A 17 -9.42 7.21 17.37
C ASN A 17 -10.87 7.13 16.89
N ASP A 18 -11.14 7.55 15.64
CA ASP A 18 -12.45 7.40 15.02
C ASP A 18 -12.71 5.94 14.61
N VAL A 19 -13.66 5.32 15.32
CA VAL A 19 -14.12 3.95 15.07
C VAL A 19 -14.75 3.82 13.68
N ASN A 20 -15.46 4.83 13.18
CA ASN A 20 -16.08 4.76 11.86
C ASN A 20 -15.02 4.72 10.76
N GLN A 21 -13.91 5.45 10.93
CA GLN A 21 -12.76 5.36 10.03
C GLN A 21 -12.08 3.99 10.10
N THR A 22 -11.92 3.41 11.30
CA THR A 22 -11.42 2.04 11.44
C THR A 22 -12.34 1.06 10.70
N VAL A 23 -13.65 1.16 10.88
CA VAL A 23 -14.63 0.31 10.20
C VAL A 23 -14.57 0.49 8.69
N HIS A 24 -14.33 1.71 8.21
CA HIS A 24 -14.17 1.95 6.79
C HIS A 24 -12.90 1.31 6.23
N VAL A 25 -11.76 1.41 6.92
CA VAL A 25 -10.54 0.67 6.56
C VAL A 25 -10.80 -0.85 6.57
N MET A 26 -11.57 -1.35 7.54
CA MET A 26 -11.94 -2.78 7.59
C MET A 26 -12.75 -3.24 6.37
N LYS A 27 -13.50 -2.35 5.69
CA LYS A 27 -14.20 -2.68 4.44
C LYS A 27 -13.23 -2.99 3.30
N TYR A 28 -12.06 -2.35 3.29
CA TYR A 28 -11.00 -2.62 2.33
C TYR A 28 -10.26 -3.92 2.63
N ILE A 29 -10.02 -4.22 3.92
CA ILE A 29 -9.31 -5.44 4.34
C ILE A 29 -10.23 -6.69 4.26
N PHE A 30 -11.53 -6.55 4.58
CA PHE A 30 -12.49 -7.66 4.64
C PHE A 30 -13.73 -7.43 3.75
N PRO A 31 -13.59 -7.16 2.45
CA PRO A 31 -14.69 -6.74 1.59
C PRO A 31 -15.88 -7.70 1.63
N ARG A 32 -15.62 -9.01 1.56
CA ARG A 32 -16.66 -10.06 1.61
C ARG A 32 -17.54 -9.99 2.86
N GLN A 33 -16.97 -9.68 4.02
CA GLN A 33 -17.72 -9.61 5.29
C GLN A 33 -18.65 -8.40 5.36
N PHE A 34 -18.33 -7.36 4.60
CA PHE A 34 -19.18 -6.19 4.42
C PHE A 34 -20.06 -6.30 3.17
N GLY A 35 -20.11 -7.46 2.51
CA GLY A 35 -20.90 -7.68 1.30
C GLY A 35 -20.38 -6.96 0.06
N LEU A 36 -19.11 -6.56 0.07
CA LEU A 36 -18.43 -5.95 -1.07
C LEU A 36 -17.84 -7.03 -1.98
N HIS A 37 -17.69 -6.67 -3.26
CA HIS A 37 -17.08 -7.44 -4.32
C HIS A 37 -15.63 -7.81 -3.97
N ASN A 38 -15.23 -9.02 -4.33
CA ASN A 38 -13.87 -9.49 -4.12
C ASN A 38 -13.44 -10.47 -5.21
N VAL A 39 -12.14 -10.53 -5.48
CA VAL A 39 -11.50 -11.38 -6.51
C VAL A 39 -11.90 -12.85 -6.40
N PHE A 40 -12.22 -13.29 -5.19
CA PHE A 40 -12.34 -14.68 -4.79
C PHE A 40 -13.74 -15.25 -4.97
N THR A 41 -14.79 -14.43 -4.80
CA THR A 41 -16.17 -14.93 -4.78
C THR A 41 -17.12 -14.18 -5.70
N SER A 42 -16.68 -13.13 -6.37
CA SER A 42 -17.56 -12.33 -7.22
C SER A 42 -17.36 -12.69 -8.68
N THR A 43 -18.46 -13.06 -9.34
CA THR A 43 -18.49 -13.25 -10.79
C THR A 43 -18.29 -11.90 -11.47
N VAL A 44 -17.33 -11.83 -12.38
CA VAL A 44 -17.04 -10.62 -13.16
C VAL A 44 -18.23 -10.34 -14.07
N ASP A 45 -18.83 -9.17 -13.93
CA ASP A 45 -19.82 -8.70 -14.89
C ASP A 45 -19.11 -7.98 -16.03
N PHE A 46 -19.02 -8.64 -17.19
CA PHE A 46 -18.42 -8.07 -18.40
C PHE A 46 -19.19 -6.86 -18.93
N LYS A 47 -20.41 -6.60 -18.44
CA LYS A 47 -21.16 -5.36 -18.73
C LYS A 47 -20.62 -4.16 -17.96
N GLU A 48 -19.99 -4.37 -16.80
CA GLU A 48 -19.43 -3.30 -15.98
C GLU A 48 -17.94 -3.07 -16.23
N SER A 49 -17.19 -4.10 -16.65
CA SER A 49 -15.74 -3.99 -16.87
C SER A 49 -15.26 -4.92 -17.98
N ALA A 50 -14.46 -4.38 -18.90
CA ALA A 50 -13.71 -5.15 -19.89
C ALA A 50 -12.51 -5.91 -19.28
N HIS A 51 -12.10 -5.55 -18.06
CA HIS A 51 -11.01 -6.23 -17.34
C HIS A 51 -11.54 -7.41 -16.53
N ILE A 52 -10.75 -8.49 -16.50
CA ILE A 52 -11.01 -9.72 -15.73
C ILE A 52 -11.18 -9.43 -14.23
N PHE A 53 -10.62 -8.35 -13.69
CA PHE A 53 -10.82 -7.95 -12.30
C PHE A 53 -11.14 -6.45 -12.22
N LYS A 54 -11.98 -6.07 -11.23
CA LYS A 54 -12.25 -4.67 -10.90
C LYS A 54 -11.01 -4.03 -10.26
N ASP A 55 -10.85 -2.72 -10.42
CA ASP A 55 -9.88 -1.95 -9.63
C ASP A 55 -10.39 -1.83 -8.18
N TYR A 56 -9.60 -2.35 -7.24
CA TYR A 56 -9.93 -2.38 -5.82
C TYR A 56 -9.23 -1.28 -5.00
N THR A 57 -8.49 -0.39 -5.66
CA THR A 57 -7.77 0.73 -5.04
C THR A 57 -8.74 1.77 -4.47
N LEU A 58 -9.83 2.03 -5.19
CA LEU A 58 -10.89 2.96 -4.81
C LEU A 58 -12.24 2.24 -4.80
N ARG A 59 -12.81 2.06 -3.60
CA ARG A 59 -14.10 1.36 -3.40
C ARG A 59 -15.21 2.28 -2.89
N GLU A 60 -14.99 3.59 -2.87
CA GLU A 60 -15.89 4.54 -2.22
C GLU A 60 -17.30 4.53 -2.82
N GLN A 61 -17.42 4.44 -4.15
CA GLN A 61 -18.72 4.35 -4.81
C GLN A 61 -19.46 3.06 -4.43
N GLU A 62 -18.76 1.92 -4.44
CA GLU A 62 -19.32 0.62 -4.03
C GLU A 62 -19.80 0.65 -2.58
N ILE A 63 -18.97 1.19 -1.68
CA ILE A 63 -19.29 1.33 -0.26
C ILE A 63 -20.50 2.25 -0.05
N ALA A 64 -20.55 3.38 -0.75
CA ALA A 64 -21.66 4.34 -0.65
C ALA A 64 -22.98 3.72 -1.10
N VAL A 65 -23.01 3.02 -2.24
CA VAL A 65 -24.23 2.36 -2.76
C VAL A 65 -24.74 1.30 -1.77
N LEU A 66 -23.84 0.47 -1.21
CA LEU A 66 -24.25 -0.53 -0.22
C LEU A 66 -24.73 0.11 1.08
N GLN A 67 -24.13 1.21 1.50
CA GLN A 67 -24.55 1.94 2.69
C GLN A 67 -25.95 2.54 2.50
N GLN A 68 -26.18 3.22 1.37
CA GLN A 68 -27.48 3.78 1.02
C GLN A 68 -28.58 2.69 0.97
N ARG A 69 -28.29 1.54 0.33
CA ARG A 69 -29.23 0.40 0.31
C ARG A 69 -29.57 -0.12 1.70
N ARG A 70 -28.61 -0.11 2.63
CA ARG A 70 -28.84 -0.51 4.02
C ARG A 70 -29.66 0.53 4.78
N ASP A 71 -29.41 1.81 4.51
CA ASP A 71 -30.10 2.90 5.17
C ASP A 71 -31.57 2.97 4.72
N ILE A 72 -31.86 2.73 3.44
CA ILE A 72 -33.24 2.55 2.92
C ILE A 72 -33.94 1.39 3.64
N LYS A 73 -33.33 0.20 3.66
CA LYS A 73 -33.87 -0.99 4.36
C LYS A 73 -34.07 -0.80 5.87
N ARG A 74 -33.33 0.13 6.48
CA ARG A 74 -33.47 0.50 7.90
C ARG A 74 -34.53 1.55 8.11
N ALA A 75 -34.70 2.50 7.21
CA ALA A 75 -35.79 3.48 7.30
C ALA A 75 -37.17 2.79 7.25
N GLU A 76 -37.26 1.67 6.53
CA GLU A 76 -38.45 0.80 6.46
C GLU A 76 -38.69 -0.06 7.72
N LYS A 77 -37.69 -0.22 8.61
CA LYS A 77 -37.78 -0.96 9.88
C LYS A 77 -37.61 0.01 11.05
N GLU A 78 -38.69 0.34 11.73
CA GLU A 78 -38.81 1.34 12.81
C GLU A 78 -37.52 1.70 13.59
N LYS A 79 -37.33 3.01 13.74
CA LYS A 79 -36.20 3.71 14.38
C LYS A 79 -36.03 3.32 15.84
N THR A 80 -34.98 2.56 16.17
CA THR A 80 -34.52 2.48 17.58
C THR A 80 -33.01 2.38 17.76
N ASP A 81 -32.17 2.80 16.81
CA ASP A 81 -30.76 2.97 17.15
C ASP A 81 -30.02 3.94 16.23
N MET A 82 -29.34 4.90 16.86
CA MET A 82 -28.48 5.88 16.21
C MET A 82 -27.36 5.19 15.40
N CYS A 83 -27.05 5.80 14.25
CA CYS A 83 -26.32 5.20 13.13
C CYS A 83 -24.84 4.92 13.44
N GLN A 84 -24.55 3.81 14.11
CA GLN A 84 -23.24 3.18 14.03
C GLN A 84 -23.24 2.18 12.87
N GLN A 85 -22.21 2.22 12.03
CA GLN A 85 -22.02 1.21 10.99
C GLN A 85 -21.92 -0.17 11.67
N LYS A 86 -22.88 -1.06 11.40
CA LYS A 86 -22.96 -2.36 12.07
C LYS A 86 -21.77 -3.22 11.64
N ILE A 87 -20.79 -3.37 12.53
CA ILE A 87 -19.67 -4.28 12.35
C ILE A 87 -20.21 -5.72 12.32
N PRO A 88 -19.90 -6.52 11.29
CA PRO A 88 -20.27 -7.93 11.21
C PRO A 88 -19.82 -8.68 12.47
N LYS A 89 -20.67 -9.54 13.04
CA LYS A 89 -20.40 -10.24 14.32
C LYS A 89 -19.00 -10.88 14.38
N ARG A 90 -18.52 -11.42 13.25
CA ARG A 90 -17.23 -12.11 13.13
C ARG A 90 -16.01 -11.19 13.21
N LEU A 91 -16.17 -9.90 12.91
CA LEU A 91 -15.11 -8.89 12.91
C LEU A 91 -15.11 -8.02 14.18
N ARG A 92 -16.03 -8.25 15.13
CA ARG A 92 -16.11 -7.48 16.38
C ARG A 92 -14.99 -7.86 17.35
N GLY A 93 -14.65 -6.94 18.25
CA GLY A 93 -13.64 -7.15 19.29
C GLY A 93 -12.22 -7.07 18.72
N MET A 94 -11.42 -8.11 18.96
CA MET A 94 -9.98 -8.11 18.67
C MET A 94 -9.61 -7.77 17.22
N THR A 95 -10.43 -8.11 16.22
CA THR A 95 -10.12 -7.71 14.84
C THR A 95 -10.15 -6.19 14.65
N VAL A 96 -11.09 -5.50 15.29
CA VAL A 96 -11.14 -4.03 15.31
C VAL A 96 -9.89 -3.48 16.00
N GLU A 97 -9.51 -4.05 17.14
CA GLU A 97 -8.31 -3.64 17.89
C GLU A 97 -7.03 -3.82 17.08
N LEU A 98 -6.89 -4.95 16.38
CA LEU A 98 -5.77 -5.23 15.50
C LEU A 98 -5.70 -4.23 14.34
N VAL A 99 -6.81 -3.93 13.68
CA VAL A 99 -6.83 -2.93 12.60
C VAL A 99 -6.56 -1.53 13.13
N THR A 100 -7.09 -1.15 14.30
CA THR A 100 -6.76 0.11 14.96
C THR A 100 -5.26 0.19 15.27
N LYS A 101 -4.65 -0.91 15.76
CA LYS A 101 -3.21 -0.98 16.01
C LYS A 101 -2.41 -0.86 14.72
N LEU A 102 -2.83 -1.52 13.64
CA LEU A 102 -2.23 -1.39 12.31
C LEU A 102 -2.25 0.07 11.84
N ARG A 103 -3.39 0.76 11.98
CA ARG A 103 -3.50 2.20 11.61
C ARG A 103 -2.55 3.08 12.44
N LYS A 104 -2.44 2.83 13.75
CA LYS A 104 -1.50 3.54 14.63
C LYS A 104 -0.03 3.30 14.25
N LEU A 105 0.31 2.06 13.93
CA LEU A 105 1.66 1.70 13.48
C LEU A 105 1.99 2.34 12.14
N HIS A 106 1.06 2.29 11.17
CA HIS A 106 1.18 2.97 9.88
C HIS A 106 1.43 4.48 10.04
N GLN A 107 0.65 5.16 10.89
CA GLN A 107 0.80 6.60 11.12
C GLN A 107 2.16 6.98 11.73
N ARG A 108 2.73 6.10 12.56
CA ARG A 108 4.02 6.31 13.22
C ARG A 108 5.21 5.80 12.41
N CYS A 109 4.96 5.04 11.35
CA CYS A 109 6.00 4.43 10.55
C CYS A 109 6.77 5.51 9.78
N SER A 110 8.06 5.66 10.09
CA SER A 110 8.94 6.54 9.32
C SER A 110 9.44 5.82 8.08
N TYR A 111 8.60 5.79 7.04
CA TYR A 111 8.95 5.21 5.75
C TYR A 111 10.26 5.78 5.18
N ALA A 112 10.51 7.07 5.36
CA ALA A 112 11.74 7.73 4.91
C ALA A 112 12.98 7.19 5.61
N ALA A 113 12.93 6.97 6.93
CA ALA A 113 14.06 6.42 7.68
C ALA A 113 14.33 4.95 7.29
N ILE A 114 13.27 4.15 7.12
CA ILE A 114 13.40 2.75 6.65
C ILE A 114 13.97 2.74 5.24
N LEU A 115 13.50 3.61 4.34
CA LEU A 115 14.01 3.72 2.98
C LEU A 115 15.47 4.11 2.96
N GLN A 116 15.87 5.12 3.73
CA GLN A 116 17.26 5.58 3.83
C GLN A 116 18.20 4.48 4.33
N TYR A 117 17.73 3.65 5.27
CA TYR A 117 18.52 2.54 5.81
C TYR A 117 18.70 1.41 4.80
N TYR A 118 17.65 1.03 4.06
CA TYR A 118 17.68 -0.12 3.16
C TYR A 118 18.02 0.19 1.71
N CYS A 119 17.74 1.39 1.20
CA CYS A 119 18.17 1.86 -0.12
C CYS A 119 18.73 3.30 0.02
N PRO A 120 19.98 3.44 0.49
CA PRO A 120 20.63 4.74 0.57
C PRO A 120 20.89 5.29 -0.83
N ILE A 121 20.67 6.60 -1.03
CA ILE A 121 21.04 7.26 -2.28
C ILE A 121 22.56 7.45 -2.26
N SER A 122 23.28 6.65 -3.03
CA SER A 122 24.72 6.84 -3.26
C SER A 122 24.93 8.04 -4.16
N VAL A 123 24.98 9.24 -3.58
CA VAL A 123 25.50 10.43 -4.29
C VAL A 123 27.03 10.32 -4.32
N SER A 124 27.54 9.36 -5.06
CA SER A 124 28.98 9.26 -5.36
C SER A 124 29.25 9.91 -6.71
N SER A 125 29.30 11.24 -6.73
CA SER A 125 30.24 12.00 -7.58
C SER A 125 30.27 13.49 -7.26
N THR A 126 31.44 13.90 -6.76
CA THR A 126 32.05 15.24 -6.72
C THR A 126 31.89 16.11 -5.46
N ARG A 127 32.96 16.02 -4.65
CA ARG A 127 33.73 17.11 -4.00
C ARG A 127 33.27 17.61 -2.62
N SER A 128 34.10 17.21 -1.65
CA SER A 128 34.41 17.84 -0.35
C SER A 128 33.28 18.06 0.65
N ALA A 129 33.58 17.65 1.89
CA ALA A 129 32.65 17.47 3.01
C ALA A 129 32.10 18.75 3.65
N ASN A 130 31.85 19.83 2.90
CA ASN A 130 31.35 21.10 3.46
C ASN A 130 30.02 21.62 2.90
N ASP A 131 29.44 21.00 1.87
CA ASP A 131 28.14 21.44 1.36
C ASP A 131 27.06 20.39 1.62
N ILE A 132 26.25 20.64 2.64
CA ILE A 132 24.94 19.99 2.82
C ILE A 132 23.93 20.78 1.96
N PRO A 133 23.22 20.14 1.01
CA PRO A 133 21.90 20.63 0.66
C PRO A 133 20.84 19.64 1.17
N LEU A 134 20.39 19.88 2.40
CA LEU A 134 18.97 19.77 2.70
C LEU A 134 18.26 20.71 1.71
N SER A 135 17.64 20.17 0.65
CA SER A 135 16.25 20.47 0.28
C SER A 135 15.92 19.95 -1.13
N PHE A 136 15.08 18.93 -1.20
CA PHE A 136 14.18 18.75 -2.34
C PHE A 136 13.13 19.89 -2.34
N LYS A 137 13.54 21.09 -2.75
CA LYS A 137 12.63 22.24 -3.01
C LYS A 137 12.78 22.83 -4.41
N ALA A 138 13.54 22.21 -5.30
CA ALA A 138 13.70 22.67 -6.69
C ALA A 138 12.96 21.77 -7.67
N LEU A 139 11.63 21.78 -7.62
CA LEU A 139 10.79 21.33 -8.74
C LEU A 139 9.53 22.20 -8.81
N ASP A 140 9.68 23.52 -8.84
CA ASP A 140 8.54 24.44 -8.99
C ASP A 140 8.93 25.85 -9.48
N LYS A 141 9.83 25.97 -10.46
CA LYS A 141 10.17 27.28 -11.09
C LYS A 141 10.43 27.25 -12.60
N SER A 142 9.91 26.28 -13.34
CA SER A 142 10.02 26.26 -14.81
C SER A 142 8.70 26.55 -15.53
N ARG A 143 7.83 27.40 -14.96
CA ARG A 143 6.74 28.06 -15.71
C ARG A 143 6.47 29.43 -15.11
N LEU A 144 6.94 30.48 -15.78
CA LEU A 144 6.53 31.91 -15.77
C LEU A 144 7.76 32.84 -15.82
N ALA A 145 8.19 33.13 -17.04
CA ALA A 145 8.91 34.34 -17.49
C ALA A 145 9.25 34.11 -18.97
N SER A 146 8.29 34.12 -19.90
CA SER A 146 7.91 35.31 -20.67
C SER A 146 9.04 36.33 -20.80
N HIS A 147 9.59 36.40 -22.01
CA HIS A 147 10.35 37.48 -22.62
C HIS A 147 10.42 38.79 -21.81
N ALA A 148 11.62 39.10 -21.31
CA ALA A 148 12.06 40.47 -21.10
C ALA A 148 13.56 40.55 -21.41
N LEU A 149 13.89 41.32 -22.45
CA LEU A 149 15.24 41.85 -22.71
C LEU A 149 15.67 42.76 -21.54
N PRO A 150 16.99 42.87 -21.29
CA PRO A 150 17.57 44.21 -21.40
C PRO A 150 18.82 44.28 -22.28
N LYS A 151 18.89 45.44 -22.95
CA LYS A 151 19.97 46.02 -23.77
C LYS A 151 21.28 46.26 -22.99
N GLU A 152 22.40 46.14 -23.72
CA GLU A 152 23.60 47.03 -23.83
C GLU A 152 24.30 47.48 -22.51
N VAL A 153 25.63 47.63 -22.33
CA VAL A 153 26.84 47.72 -23.15
C VAL A 153 28.04 47.74 -22.17
N GLY A 154 29.22 47.26 -22.58
CA GLY A 154 30.48 47.62 -21.89
C GLY A 154 31.60 46.59 -21.99
N ASN A 155 32.47 46.76 -23.00
CA ASN A 155 33.73 46.05 -23.21
C ASN A 155 34.66 46.09 -21.98
N SER A 156 35.34 44.98 -21.69
CA SER A 156 36.81 44.93 -21.46
C SER A 156 37.29 43.48 -21.27
N THR A 157 38.02 43.03 -22.28
CA THR A 157 39.08 42.01 -22.29
C THR A 157 39.47 41.36 -20.95
N GLY A 158 39.21 40.06 -20.85
CA GLY A 158 39.82 39.13 -19.91
C GLY A 158 39.56 37.70 -20.37
N ASN A 159 40.54 37.09 -21.03
CA ASN A 159 40.52 35.68 -21.42
C ASN A 159 40.52 34.81 -20.16
N VAL A 160 39.34 34.53 -19.60
CA VAL A 160 39.14 33.42 -18.68
C VAL A 160 38.52 32.31 -19.53
N ALA A 161 39.33 31.32 -19.88
CA ALA A 161 38.83 30.08 -20.43
C ALA A 161 37.87 29.48 -19.39
N THR A 162 36.58 29.70 -19.57
CA THR A 162 35.54 28.92 -18.91
C THR A 162 35.75 27.49 -19.36
N GLN A 163 36.45 26.70 -18.55
CA GLN A 163 36.34 25.25 -18.57
C GLN A 163 34.86 24.96 -18.35
N TYR A 164 34.14 24.71 -19.43
CA TYR A 164 32.86 24.04 -19.40
C TYR A 164 33.15 22.67 -18.79
N VAL A 165 32.99 22.57 -17.47
CA VAL A 165 32.85 21.28 -16.81
C VAL A 165 31.63 20.67 -17.48
N ASN A 166 31.86 19.68 -18.33
CA ASN A 166 30.80 18.83 -18.86
C ASN A 166 30.23 18.12 -17.63
N VAL A 167 29.19 18.70 -17.03
CA VAL A 167 28.41 18.03 -16.01
C VAL A 167 27.63 16.98 -16.78
N GLU A 168 28.23 15.79 -16.92
CA GLU A 168 27.51 14.65 -17.46
C GLU A 168 26.25 14.46 -16.62
N GLU A 169 25.11 14.56 -17.29
CA GLU A 169 23.81 14.38 -16.67
C GLU A 169 23.79 12.98 -16.04
N PRO A 170 23.48 12.85 -14.74
CA PRO A 170 23.57 11.57 -14.06
C PRO A 170 22.62 10.57 -14.72
N LYS A 171 23.17 9.42 -15.12
CA LYS A 171 22.35 8.32 -15.66
C LYS A 171 21.45 7.81 -14.55
N TYR A 172 20.17 8.17 -14.61
CA TYR A 172 19.16 7.77 -13.62
C TYR A 172 19.05 6.24 -13.40
N THR A 173 19.49 5.43 -14.37
CA THR A 173 19.57 3.97 -14.23
C THR A 173 20.56 3.51 -13.16
N GLU A 174 21.60 4.30 -12.88
CA GLU A 174 22.62 3.99 -11.86
C GLU A 174 22.11 4.29 -10.44
N LEU A 175 20.98 5.00 -10.31
CA LEU A 175 20.30 5.28 -9.05
C LEU A 175 19.27 4.19 -8.68
N ALA A 176 19.21 3.09 -9.43
CA ALA A 176 18.26 2.01 -9.17
C ALA A 176 18.66 1.20 -7.91
N CYS A 177 17.71 1.02 -6.99
CA CYS A 177 17.87 0.09 -5.88
C CYS A 177 17.99 -1.35 -6.40
N SER A 178 18.86 -2.15 -5.80
CA SER A 178 18.92 -3.58 -6.05
C SER A 178 17.66 -4.30 -5.54
N VAL A 179 17.35 -5.45 -6.14
CA VAL A 179 16.19 -6.29 -5.75
C VAL A 179 16.25 -6.68 -4.26
N SER A 180 17.45 -6.91 -3.73
CA SER A 180 17.67 -7.25 -2.32
C SER A 180 17.34 -6.09 -1.38
N GLU A 181 17.69 -4.85 -1.75
CA GLU A 181 17.36 -3.64 -0.99
C GLU A 181 15.84 -3.40 -0.97
N VAL A 182 15.17 -3.54 -2.12
CA VAL A 182 13.71 -3.44 -2.20
C VAL A 182 13.04 -4.51 -1.35
N SER A 183 13.52 -5.76 -1.42
CA SER A 183 13.03 -6.87 -0.58
C SER A 183 13.19 -6.57 0.91
N ALA A 184 14.36 -6.09 1.33
CA ALA A 184 14.64 -5.76 2.72
C ALA A 184 13.76 -4.59 3.21
N PHE A 185 13.62 -3.54 2.40
CA PHE A 185 12.73 -2.41 2.65
C PHE A 185 11.27 -2.87 2.85
N CYS A 186 10.71 -3.62 1.89
CA CYS A 186 9.32 -4.07 1.97
C CYS A 186 9.06 -4.97 3.17
N ARG A 187 9.97 -5.90 3.48
CA ARG A 187 9.88 -6.74 4.68
C ARG A 187 9.91 -5.90 5.94
N ALA A 188 10.86 -4.97 6.07
CA ALA A 188 10.95 -4.10 7.23
C ALA A 188 9.70 -3.23 7.42
N VAL A 189 9.17 -2.64 6.35
CA VAL A 189 7.93 -1.86 6.39
C VAL A 189 6.76 -2.71 6.91
N LEU A 190 6.55 -3.90 6.35
CA LEU A 190 5.44 -4.76 6.75
C LEU A 190 5.58 -5.26 8.19
N LEU A 191 6.79 -5.58 8.65
CA LEU A 191 7.05 -5.95 10.04
C LEU A 191 6.80 -4.81 11.03
N ASN A 192 7.01 -3.56 10.63
CA ASN A 192 6.74 -2.40 11.47
C ASN A 192 5.25 -2.01 11.51
N ILE A 193 4.51 -2.27 10.43
CA ILE A 193 3.10 -1.81 10.30
C ILE A 193 2.10 -2.87 10.70
N VAL A 194 2.34 -4.14 10.34
CA VAL A 194 1.38 -5.22 10.57
C VAL A 194 1.58 -5.78 11.99
N PRO A 195 0.59 -5.64 12.89
CA PRO A 195 0.71 -6.15 14.25
C PRO A 195 0.91 -7.67 14.28
N HIS A 196 1.74 -8.19 15.21
CA HIS A 196 2.00 -9.64 15.32
C HIS A 196 0.74 -10.52 15.45
N GLY A 197 -0.35 -9.99 16.02
CA GLY A 197 -1.63 -10.70 16.11
C GLY A 197 -2.28 -11.03 14.75
N PHE A 198 -1.88 -10.37 13.67
CA PHE A 198 -2.24 -10.78 12.30
C PHE A 198 -1.50 -12.04 11.86
N TRP A 199 -0.27 -12.26 12.34
CA TRP A 199 0.55 -13.40 11.97
C TRP A 199 0.27 -14.62 12.82
N GLY A 200 -0.16 -14.47 14.07
CA GLY A 200 -0.37 -15.62 14.94
C GLY A 200 -0.76 -15.22 16.36
N ASP A 201 -0.99 -16.23 17.18
CA ASP A 201 -0.78 -16.11 18.63
C ASP A 201 0.73 -16.15 18.95
N THR A 202 1.06 -16.05 20.24
CA THR A 202 2.44 -15.98 20.74
C THR A 202 3.35 -17.10 20.23
N GLU A 203 2.83 -18.30 20.00
CA GLU A 203 3.60 -19.47 19.56
C GLU A 203 3.77 -19.51 18.04
N THR A 204 2.76 -19.08 17.28
CA THR A 204 2.71 -19.26 15.82
C THR A 204 3.17 -18.04 15.02
N TYR A 205 3.12 -16.84 15.60
CA TYR A 205 3.32 -15.61 14.82
C TYR A 205 4.70 -15.54 14.15
N ARG A 206 5.78 -15.92 14.84
CA ARG A 206 7.15 -15.87 14.28
C ARG A 206 7.32 -16.75 13.05
N GLN A 207 6.71 -17.93 13.07
CA GLN A 207 6.80 -18.88 11.95
C GLN A 207 6.03 -18.36 10.73
N ASN A 208 4.81 -17.87 10.96
CA ASN A 208 3.97 -17.29 9.90
C ASN A 208 4.59 -16.00 9.33
N GLU A 209 5.18 -15.16 10.17
CA GLU A 209 5.90 -13.95 9.77
C GLU A 209 7.13 -14.29 8.90
N ALA A 210 7.87 -15.34 9.24
CA ALA A 210 8.99 -15.83 8.43
C ALA A 210 8.54 -16.38 7.07
N ILE A 211 7.42 -17.11 7.03
CA ILE A 211 6.82 -17.60 5.78
C ILE A 211 6.45 -16.42 4.88
N ILE A 212 5.74 -15.43 5.40
CA ILE A 212 5.34 -14.25 4.64
C ILE A 212 6.56 -13.46 4.17
N SER A 213 7.58 -13.30 5.02
CA SER A 213 8.85 -12.66 4.65
C SER A 213 9.53 -13.36 3.48
N LYS A 214 9.54 -14.70 3.47
CA LYS A 214 10.05 -15.49 2.34
C LYS A 214 9.26 -15.23 1.06
N TYR A 215 7.92 -15.23 1.13
CA TYR A 215 7.08 -14.99 -0.04
C TYR A 215 7.18 -13.55 -0.56
N ILE A 216 7.42 -12.55 0.30
CA ILE A 216 7.70 -11.17 -0.11
C ILE A 216 9.01 -11.12 -0.92
N ASP A 217 10.08 -11.77 -0.45
CA ASP A 217 11.35 -11.81 -1.17
C ASP A 217 11.22 -12.54 -2.51
N MET A 218 10.52 -13.68 -2.54
CA MET A 218 10.22 -14.41 -3.78
C MET A 218 9.40 -13.55 -4.74
N PHE A 219 8.39 -12.82 -4.25
CA PHE A 219 7.55 -11.96 -5.08
C PHE A 219 8.36 -10.83 -5.73
N ILE A 220 9.25 -10.21 -4.97
CA ILE A 220 10.07 -9.09 -5.46
C ILE A 220 11.16 -9.56 -6.44
N ARG A 221 11.64 -10.79 -6.29
CA ARG A 221 12.59 -11.43 -7.22
C ARG A 221 11.92 -12.01 -8.47
N ALA A 222 10.61 -12.26 -8.41
CA ALA A 222 9.88 -12.87 -9.50
C ALA A 222 10.03 -12.03 -10.77
N ARG A 223 10.35 -12.70 -11.88
CA ARG A 223 10.46 -12.03 -13.18
C ARG A 223 9.09 -11.75 -13.78
N LYS A 224 9.08 -10.93 -14.83
CA LYS A 224 7.90 -10.74 -15.66
C LYS A 224 7.40 -12.12 -16.14
N SER A 225 6.13 -12.41 -15.88
CA SER A 225 5.41 -13.69 -16.10
C SER A 225 5.59 -14.80 -15.04
N GLU A 226 6.28 -14.56 -13.93
CA GLU A 226 6.25 -15.46 -12.78
C GLU A 226 5.14 -14.99 -11.81
N SER A 227 4.24 -15.89 -11.43
CA SER A 227 3.14 -15.60 -10.50
C SER A 227 3.21 -16.50 -9.28
N LEU A 228 3.04 -15.92 -8.08
CA LEU A 228 2.90 -16.69 -6.85
C LEU A 228 1.43 -16.98 -6.58
N SER A 229 1.13 -18.22 -6.20
CA SER A 229 -0.22 -18.60 -5.83
C SER A 229 -0.46 -18.39 -4.34
N ILE A 230 -1.58 -17.75 -4.01
CA ILE A 230 -2.02 -17.60 -2.62
C ILE A 230 -2.15 -18.98 -1.93
N HIS A 231 -2.50 -20.02 -2.69
CA HIS A 231 -2.60 -21.38 -2.18
C HIS A 231 -1.27 -21.87 -1.56
N GLU A 232 -0.14 -21.62 -2.22
CA GLU A 232 1.19 -22.03 -1.76
C GLU A 232 1.56 -21.34 -0.43
N ILE A 233 1.11 -20.10 -0.26
CA ILE A 233 1.30 -19.34 0.98
C ILE A 233 0.48 -19.97 2.11
N ILE A 234 -0.80 -20.24 1.86
CA ILE A 234 -1.74 -20.76 2.88
C ILE A 234 -1.36 -22.16 3.36
N GLN A 235 -0.89 -23.03 2.46
CA GLN A 235 -0.58 -24.43 2.79
C GLN A 235 0.41 -24.55 3.97
N ASN A 236 1.36 -23.62 4.05
CA ASN A 236 2.38 -23.62 5.09
C ASN A 236 2.02 -22.72 6.28
N PHE A 237 0.95 -21.94 6.16
CA PHE A 237 0.53 -20.97 7.16
C PHE A 237 -0.21 -21.66 8.31
N LYS A 238 0.29 -21.51 9.55
CA LYS A 238 -0.31 -22.16 10.71
C LYS A 238 -1.51 -21.39 11.23
N VAL A 239 -2.70 -22.00 11.12
CA VAL A 239 -3.98 -21.43 11.55
C VAL A 239 -4.45 -22.10 12.85
N ARG A 240 -3.72 -21.91 13.95
CA ARG A 240 -4.07 -22.53 15.24
C ARG A 240 -5.10 -21.71 16.04
N SER A 241 -4.91 -20.39 16.12
CA SER A 241 -5.74 -19.50 16.93
C SER A 241 -7.15 -19.29 16.35
N SER A 242 -8.13 -19.14 17.24
CA SER A 242 -9.51 -18.73 16.93
C SER A 242 -9.59 -17.41 16.16
N ILE A 243 -8.57 -16.56 16.28
CA ILE A 243 -8.41 -15.31 15.52
C ILE A 243 -8.10 -15.62 14.06
N HIS A 244 -7.15 -16.52 13.80
CA HIS A 244 -6.76 -16.95 12.47
C HIS A 244 -7.82 -17.80 11.78
N LYS A 245 -8.55 -18.64 12.53
CA LYS A 245 -9.73 -19.34 12.00
C LYS A 245 -10.84 -18.38 11.60
N ARG A 246 -10.98 -17.24 12.28
CA ARG A 246 -11.82 -16.13 11.82
C ARG A 246 -11.16 -15.54 10.57
N PHE A 247 -9.97 -14.96 10.63
CA PHE A 247 -9.30 -14.32 9.48
C PHE A 247 -9.25 -15.13 8.17
N ILE A 248 -8.84 -16.40 8.20
CA ILE A 248 -8.60 -17.22 7.00
C ILE A 248 -9.88 -17.88 6.48
N LYS A 249 -10.83 -18.26 7.36
CA LYS A 249 -12.15 -18.71 6.90
C LYS A 249 -12.97 -17.58 6.25
N LEU A 250 -12.64 -16.33 6.56
CA LEU A 250 -13.30 -15.14 5.98
C LEU A 250 -12.78 -14.79 4.58
N THR A 251 -11.58 -15.24 4.20
CA THR A 251 -10.99 -14.98 2.89
C THR A 251 -10.99 -16.20 1.97
N LEU A 252 -10.82 -17.44 2.47
CA LEU A 252 -10.31 -18.53 1.63
C LEU A 252 -10.88 -19.96 1.83
N VAL A 253 -11.92 -20.20 2.67
CA VAL A 253 -12.24 -21.60 3.09
C VAL A 253 -13.62 -22.16 2.65
N ASP A 254 -14.41 -21.46 1.83
CA ASP A 254 -15.59 -22.10 1.18
C ASP A 254 -15.27 -22.58 -0.25
N TYR A 255 -14.08 -23.15 -0.47
CA TYR A 255 -13.53 -23.49 -1.79
C TYR A 255 -13.66 -24.97 -2.20
N ARG A 256 -14.66 -25.70 -1.68
CA ARG A 256 -14.78 -27.14 -1.96
C ARG A 256 -15.33 -27.54 -3.34
N PRO A 257 -15.71 -26.63 -4.26
CA PRO A 257 -15.71 -27.04 -5.68
C PRO A 257 -15.41 -25.89 -6.66
N VAL A 258 -14.20 -25.31 -6.66
CA VAL A 258 -13.79 -24.39 -7.78
C VAL A 258 -12.45 -24.78 -8.41
N LEU A 259 -11.71 -25.70 -7.81
CA LEU A 259 -10.41 -26.18 -8.33
C LEU A 259 -10.50 -27.15 -9.52
N VAL A 260 -11.70 -27.48 -10.01
CA VAL A 260 -11.86 -28.36 -11.19
C VAL A 260 -11.92 -27.57 -12.51
N ALA A 261 -12.14 -26.25 -12.48
CA ALA A 261 -12.44 -25.49 -13.71
C ALA A 261 -11.26 -24.72 -14.33
N MET A 262 -10.06 -24.71 -13.73
CA MET A 262 -8.93 -23.91 -14.24
C MET A 262 -7.75 -24.74 -14.75
N SER A 263 -7.95 -26.04 -15.04
CA SER A 263 -6.94 -26.90 -15.70
C SER A 263 -7.20 -27.11 -17.20
N THR A 264 -8.19 -26.43 -17.77
CA THR A 264 -8.45 -26.45 -19.21
C THR A 264 -8.64 -25.03 -19.67
N HIS A 265 -7.54 -24.38 -20.07
CA HIS A 265 -7.38 -23.52 -21.25
C HIS A 265 -5.98 -22.93 -21.28
#